data_AF-A0AAT9M5Y8-F1
#
_entry.id   AF-A0AAT9M5Y8-F1
#
_cell.length_a   1.000
_cell.length_b   1.000
_cell.length_c   1.000
_cell.angle_alpha   90.00
_cell.angle_beta   90.00
_cell.angle_gamma   90.00
#
_symmetry.space_group_name_H-M   'P 1'
#
loop_
_entity.id
_entity.type
_entity.pdbx_description
1 polymer ?
#
loop_
_entity_poly.entity_id
_entity_poly.type
_entity_poly.pdbx_seq_one_letter_code
_entity_poly.pdbx_strand_id
1 'polypeptide(L)'
;MKGLVVDFGGVLTDRGPDAAAEPPLIGAVLAARRAGIRTALLSNADGPGEPIPWLERLFDVLVFSGDVGVAKPDTEIYRLTVSRLGLAPGECVFVDDLAVNIRGAVTAGLVGVHHTSVPSTLAELSTLLGVDFA
;
A
#
# COMPACT_ATOMS: atom_id res chain seq x y z
N MET A 1 -4.94 8.88 -9.86
CA MET A 1 -5.09 8.77 -8.38
C MET A 1 -4.03 9.63 -7.69
N LYS A 2 -4.18 9.99 -6.41
CA LYS A 2 -3.23 10.86 -5.67
C LYS A 2 -2.51 10.17 -4.51
N GLY A 3 -3.04 9.04 -4.04
CA GLY A 3 -2.47 8.26 -2.95
C GLY A 3 -2.25 6.79 -3.34
N LEU A 4 -1.14 6.23 -2.87
CA LEU A 4 -0.81 4.80 -2.93
C LEU A 4 -0.67 4.27 -1.50
N VAL A 5 -1.56 3.38 -1.10
CA VAL A 5 -1.54 2.67 0.18
C VAL A 5 -1.18 1.22 -0.10
N VAL A 6 -0.21 0.65 0.62
CA VAL A 6 0.24 -0.73 0.40
C VAL A 6 0.26 -1.51 1.71
N ASP A 7 -0.04 -2.81 1.63
CA ASP A 7 0.32 -3.74 2.71
C ASP A 7 1.82 -3.99 2.76
N PHE A 8 2.30 -4.50 3.90
CA PHE A 8 3.67 -4.95 4.07
C PHE A 8 3.84 -6.42 3.65
N GLY A 9 3.22 -7.34 4.39
CA GLY A 9 3.33 -8.78 4.15
C GLY A 9 2.67 -9.15 2.82
N GLY A 10 3.30 -10.06 2.08
CA GLY A 10 2.78 -10.52 0.78
C GLY A 10 2.89 -9.51 -0.37
N VAL A 11 3.08 -8.21 -0.08
CA VAL A 11 3.21 -7.14 -1.10
C VAL A 11 4.63 -6.57 -1.13
N LEU A 12 5.09 -5.95 -0.04
CA LEU A 12 6.47 -5.42 0.04
C LEU A 12 7.50 -6.50 0.36
N THR A 13 7.05 -7.69 0.77
CA THR A 13 7.92 -8.85 0.95
C THR A 13 7.96 -9.77 -0.28
N ASP A 14 7.12 -9.53 -1.30
CA ASP A 14 7.15 -10.31 -2.53
C ASP A 14 8.38 -9.94 -3.38
N ARG A 15 9.27 -10.92 -3.57
CA ARG A 15 10.47 -10.78 -4.40
C ARG A 15 10.22 -11.15 -5.87
N GLY A 16 9.01 -11.55 -6.20
CA GLY A 16 8.67 -12.09 -7.51
C GLY A 16 9.45 -13.38 -7.81
N PRO A 17 9.75 -13.66 -9.10
CA PRO A 17 10.42 -14.91 -9.48
C PRO A 17 11.89 -14.96 -9.08
N ASP A 18 12.53 -13.83 -8.81
CA ASP A 18 13.94 -13.75 -8.38
C ASP A 18 14.04 -13.47 -6.88
N ALA A 19 14.14 -14.54 -6.08
CA ALA A 19 14.25 -14.44 -4.63
C ALA A 19 15.52 -13.72 -4.14
N ALA A 20 16.54 -13.51 -4.99
CA ALA A 20 17.74 -12.79 -4.63
C ALA A 20 17.62 -11.26 -4.83
N ALA A 21 16.62 -10.81 -5.58
CA ALA A 21 16.39 -9.39 -5.86
C ALA A 21 15.66 -8.66 -4.72
N GLU A 22 15.77 -7.33 -4.73
CA GLU A 22 14.93 -6.46 -3.88
C GLU A 22 13.47 -6.57 -4.32
N PRO A 23 12.50 -6.62 -3.38
CA PRO A 23 11.07 -6.63 -3.70
C PRO A 23 10.68 -5.52 -4.70
N PRO A 24 10.17 -5.86 -5.90
CA PRO A 24 9.93 -4.86 -6.95
C PRO A 24 8.96 -3.74 -6.55
N LEU A 25 8.01 -4.03 -5.64
CA LEU A 25 7.03 -3.06 -5.18
C LEU A 25 7.65 -1.95 -4.31
N ILE A 26 8.82 -2.17 -3.71
CA ILE A 26 9.61 -1.10 -3.06
C ILE A 26 10.00 -0.04 -4.10
N GLY A 27 10.47 -0.47 -5.27
CA GLY A 27 10.80 0.40 -6.39
C GLY A 27 9.58 1.18 -6.89
N ALA A 28 8.41 0.53 -6.95
CA ALA A 28 7.15 1.16 -7.35
C ALA A 28 6.73 2.26 -6.36
N VAL A 29 6.82 2.03 -5.05
CA VAL A 29 6.53 3.06 -4.03
C VAL A 29 7.46 4.27 -4.19
N LEU A 30 8.76 4.03 -4.42
CA LEU A 30 9.72 5.11 -4.65
C LEU A 30 9.42 5.91 -5.93
N ALA A 31 9.05 5.23 -7.02
CA ALA A 31 8.67 5.87 -8.27
C ALA A 31 7.38 6.69 -8.12
N ALA A 32 6.37 6.17 -7.41
CA ALA A 32 5.14 6.88 -7.11
C ALA A 32 5.43 8.18 -6.32
N ARG A 33 6.28 8.09 -5.29
CA ARG A 33 6.72 9.25 -4.51
C ARG A 33 7.41 10.30 -5.39
N ARG A 34 8.32 9.89 -6.27
CA ARG A 34 9.00 10.80 -7.22
C ARG A 34 8.03 11.49 -8.18
N ALA A 35 6.92 10.84 -8.50
CA ALA A 35 5.84 11.41 -9.31
C ALA A 35 4.87 12.31 -8.52
N GLY A 36 5.10 12.54 -7.21
CA GLY A 36 4.26 13.38 -6.37
C GLY A 36 3.01 12.68 -5.80
N ILE A 37 2.94 11.34 -5.90
CA ILE A 37 1.91 10.54 -5.24
C ILE A 37 2.25 10.41 -3.75
N ARG A 38 1.28 10.62 -2.87
CA ARG A 38 1.46 10.39 -1.44
C ARG A 38 1.42 8.90 -1.12
N THR A 39 2.29 8.44 -0.24
CA THR A 39 2.46 7.01 0.03
C THR A 39 2.15 6.67 1.49
N ALA A 40 1.40 5.59 1.72
CA ALA A 40 1.20 5.04 3.06
C ALA A 40 1.43 3.53 3.12
N LEU A 41 1.92 3.08 4.28
CA LEU A 41 1.88 1.68 4.67
C LEU A 41 0.67 1.43 5.57
N LEU A 42 -0.07 0.36 5.30
CA LEU A 42 -1.19 -0.09 6.11
C LEU A 42 -1.07 -1.60 6.38
N SER A 43 -0.62 -1.96 7.57
CA SER A 43 -0.34 -3.35 7.92
C SER A 43 -1.12 -3.82 9.15
N ASN A 44 -1.65 -5.04 9.07
CA ASN A 44 -2.17 -5.74 10.26
C ASN A 44 -0.98 -6.34 11.01
N ALA A 45 -0.44 -5.60 11.96
CA ALA A 45 0.65 -6.00 12.83
C ALA A 45 0.53 -5.28 14.19
N ASP A 46 1.15 -5.82 15.23
CA ASP A 46 1.16 -5.21 16.57
C ASP A 46 1.82 -3.83 16.60
N GLY A 47 2.68 -3.54 15.62
CA GLY A 47 3.42 -2.29 15.46
C GLY A 47 4.51 -2.44 14.38
N PRO A 48 5.44 -1.49 14.25
CA PRO A 48 6.54 -1.56 13.27
C PRO A 48 7.55 -2.69 13.55
N GLY A 49 7.54 -3.28 14.75
CA GLY A 49 8.57 -4.21 15.18
C GLY A 49 9.93 -3.52 15.33
N GLU A 50 10.99 -4.20 14.88
CA GLU A 50 12.33 -3.59 14.78
C GLU A 50 12.34 -2.47 13.73
N PRO A 51 13.02 -1.34 13.98
CA PRO A 51 13.08 -0.24 13.03
C PRO A 51 13.58 -0.70 11.65
N ILE A 52 12.79 -0.42 10.63
CA ILE A 52 13.13 -0.65 9.22
C ILE A 52 13.48 0.71 8.61
N PRO A 53 14.77 1.10 8.50
CA PRO A 53 15.15 2.49 8.19
C PRO A 53 14.64 3.01 6.84
N TRP A 54 14.33 2.11 5.90
CA TRP A 54 13.79 2.49 4.60
C TRP A 54 12.28 2.77 4.64
N LEU A 55 11.54 2.24 5.61
CA LEU A 55 10.08 2.40 5.73
C LEU A 55 9.71 3.88 5.92
N GLU A 56 10.36 4.55 6.86
CA GLU A 56 10.15 5.97 7.16
C GLU A 56 10.56 6.89 5.99
N ARG A 57 11.43 6.43 5.10
CA ARG A 57 11.87 7.18 3.93
C ARG A 57 10.94 7.03 2.74
N LEU A 58 10.17 5.94 2.68
CA LEU A 58 9.30 5.60 1.56
C LEU A 58 7.85 6.03 1.78
N PHE A 59 7.41 6.16 3.03
CA PHE A 59 6.01 6.42 3.36
C PHE A 59 5.84 7.75 4.10
N ASP A 60 4.84 8.52 3.67
CA ASP A 60 4.41 9.73 4.39
C ASP A 60 3.61 9.36 5.65
N VAL A 61 2.95 8.21 5.64
CA VAL A 61 2.11 7.70 6.72
C VAL A 61 2.37 6.22 6.94
N LEU A 62 2.58 5.83 8.20
CA LEU A 62 2.63 4.44 8.63
C LEU A 62 1.43 4.17 9.54
N VAL A 63 0.68 3.10 9.25
CA VAL A 63 -0.44 2.63 10.08
C VAL A 63 -0.27 1.15 10.34
N PHE A 64 -0.17 0.80 11.62
CA PHE A 64 -0.20 -0.57 12.11
C PHE A 64 -1.46 -0.78 12.94
N SER A 65 -2.16 -1.90 12.71
CA SER A 65 -3.42 -2.18 13.41
C SER A 65 -3.30 -2.21 14.93
N GLY A 66 -2.17 -2.72 15.46
CA GLY A 66 -1.91 -2.77 16.90
C GLY A 66 -1.80 -1.39 17.54
N ASP A 67 -1.22 -0.42 16.83
CA ASP A 67 -1.09 0.96 17.32
C ASP A 67 -2.43 1.70 17.37
N VAL A 68 -3.36 1.37 16.47
CA VAL A 68 -4.63 2.11 16.30
C VAL A 68 -5.86 1.36 16.82
N GLY A 69 -5.72 0.08 17.19
CA GLY A 69 -6.78 -0.74 17.78
C GLY A 69 -7.86 -1.23 16.79
N VAL A 70 -7.67 -1.00 15.49
CA VAL A 70 -8.58 -1.45 14.42
C VAL A 70 -7.73 -2.09 13.33
N ALA A 71 -8.24 -3.15 12.69
CA ALA A 71 -7.51 -3.94 11.70
C ALA A 71 -8.28 -4.02 10.36
N LYS A 72 -7.55 -4.23 9.26
CA LYS A 72 -8.16 -4.67 7.99
C LYS A 72 -8.91 -6.00 8.24
N PRO A 73 -10.11 -6.22 7.69
CA PRO A 73 -10.80 -5.45 6.64
C PRO A 73 -11.79 -4.39 7.16
N ASP A 74 -11.71 -3.94 8.42
CA ASP A 74 -12.61 -2.91 8.92
C ASP A 74 -12.46 -1.59 8.15
N THR A 75 -13.58 -1.01 7.69
CA THR A 75 -13.59 0.24 6.91
C THR A 75 -12.91 1.42 7.63
N GLU A 76 -12.92 1.43 8.96
CA GLU A 76 -12.38 2.52 9.76
C GLU A 76 -10.86 2.67 9.58
N ILE A 77 -10.11 1.55 9.48
CA ILE A 77 -8.64 1.62 9.34
C ILE A 77 -8.22 2.26 8.00
N TYR A 78 -8.98 2.01 6.93
CA TYR A 78 -8.70 2.61 5.62
C TYR A 78 -9.02 4.10 5.63
N ARG A 79 -10.16 4.48 6.22
CA ARG A 79 -10.57 5.89 6.36
C ARG A 79 -9.57 6.67 7.20
N LEU A 80 -9.11 6.10 8.31
CA LEU A 80 -8.05 6.66 9.14
C LEU A 80 -6.77 6.87 8.33
N THR A 81 -6.35 5.86 7.57
CA THR A 81 -5.11 5.92 6.76
C THR A 81 -5.16 7.03 5.71
N VAL A 82 -6.24 7.10 4.91
CA VAL A 82 -6.37 8.14 3.87
C VAL A 82 -6.59 9.53 4.47
N SER A 83 -7.23 9.62 5.64
CA SER A 83 -7.34 10.88 6.39
C SER A 83 -5.98 11.38 6.86
N ARG A 84 -5.09 10.49 7.35
CA ARG A 84 -3.71 10.86 7.73
C ARG A 84 -2.89 11.31 6.53
N LEU A 85 -3.17 10.77 5.34
CA LEU A 85 -2.60 11.24 4.08
C LEU A 85 -3.16 12.59 3.60
N GLY A 86 -4.24 13.09 4.22
CA GLY A 86 -4.94 14.30 3.78
C GLY A 86 -5.60 14.13 2.42
N LEU A 87 -6.15 12.94 2.13
CA LEU A 87 -6.80 12.59 0.87
C LEU A 87 -8.20 12.02 1.11
N ALA A 88 -9.09 12.14 0.13
CA ALA A 88 -10.37 11.44 0.15
C ALA A 88 -10.19 9.96 -0.22
N PRO A 89 -11.04 9.04 0.27
CA PRO A 89 -10.97 7.61 -0.05
C PRO A 89 -10.84 7.31 -1.55
N GLY A 90 -11.68 7.94 -2.38
CA GLY A 90 -11.68 7.76 -3.83
C GLY A 90 -10.46 8.32 -4.57
N GLU A 91 -9.53 8.97 -3.87
CA GLU A 91 -8.26 9.44 -4.44
C GLU A 91 -7.10 8.47 -4.18
N CYS A 92 -7.33 7.41 -3.39
CA CYS A 92 -6.32 6.44 -2.96
C CYS A 92 -6.53 5.06 -3.58
N VAL A 93 -5.42 4.45 -4.01
CA VAL A 93 -5.36 3.02 -4.37
C VAL A 93 -4.82 2.26 -3.17
N PHE A 94 -5.42 1.10 -2.86
CA PHE A 94 -4.91 0.17 -1.86
C PHE A 94 -4.48 -1.16 -2.50
N VAL A 95 -3.25 -1.59 -2.20
CA VAL A 95 -2.66 -2.86 -2.68
C VAL A 95 -2.49 -3.82 -1.50
N ASP A 96 -3.03 -5.03 -1.63
CA ASP A 96 -2.99 -6.09 -0.63
C ASP A 96 -3.14 -7.46 -1.32
N ASP A 97 -2.51 -8.49 -0.78
CA ASP A 97 -2.55 -9.85 -1.31
C ASP A 97 -3.81 -10.63 -0.85
N LEU A 98 -4.49 -10.16 0.20
CA LEU A 98 -5.70 -10.77 0.70
C LEU A 98 -6.93 -10.10 0.10
N ALA A 99 -7.68 -10.86 -0.71
CA ALA A 99 -8.92 -10.39 -1.35
C ALA A 99 -9.96 -9.85 -0.36
N VAL A 100 -9.96 -10.31 0.90
CA VAL A 100 -10.85 -9.78 1.95
C VAL A 100 -10.51 -8.34 2.33
N ASN A 101 -9.22 -7.99 2.39
CA ASN A 101 -8.77 -6.64 2.66
C ASN A 101 -9.09 -5.71 1.48
N ILE A 102 -8.98 -6.21 0.25
CA ILE A 102 -9.39 -5.46 -0.94
C ILE A 102 -10.89 -5.12 -0.89
N ARG A 103 -11.76 -6.08 -0.51
CA ARG A 103 -13.20 -5.80 -0.32
C ARG A 103 -13.46 -4.76 0.77
N GLY A 104 -12.70 -4.80 1.87
CA GLY A 104 -12.78 -3.81 2.95
C GLY A 104 -12.42 -2.40 2.45
N ALA A 105 -11.32 -2.27 1.72
CA ALA A 105 -10.87 -1.00 1.13
C ALA A 105 -11.89 -0.43 0.14
N VAL A 106 -12.44 -1.26 -0.75
CA VAL A 106 -13.49 -0.85 -1.70
C VAL A 106 -14.74 -0.39 -0.96
N THR A 107 -15.15 -1.10 0.09
CA THR A 107 -16.29 -0.70 0.94
C THR A 107 -16.04 0.63 1.66
N ALA A 108 -14.77 0.91 2.02
CA ALA A 108 -14.36 2.19 2.58
C ALA A 108 -14.26 3.33 1.53
N GLY A 109 -14.38 3.03 0.24
CA GLY A 109 -14.38 3.98 -0.87
C GLY A 109 -13.05 4.13 -1.60
N LEU A 110 -12.05 3.29 -1.33
CA LEU A 110 -10.77 3.26 -2.05
C LEU A 110 -10.89 2.44 -3.33
N VAL A 111 -9.95 2.64 -4.26
CA VAL A 111 -9.73 1.70 -5.36
C VAL A 111 -8.84 0.57 -4.84
N GLY A 112 -9.27 -0.68 -4.99
CA GLY A 112 -8.51 -1.84 -4.54
C GLY A 112 -7.79 -2.53 -5.71
N VAL A 113 -6.52 -2.88 -5.52
CA VAL A 113 -5.70 -3.71 -6.43
C VAL A 113 -5.32 -4.97 -5.69
N HIS A 114 -5.80 -6.12 -6.15
CA HIS A 114 -5.49 -7.41 -5.53
C HIS A 114 -4.13 -7.91 -6.02
N HIS A 115 -3.14 -7.88 -5.13
CA HIS A 115 -1.80 -8.37 -5.43
C HIS A 115 -1.79 -9.89 -5.59
N THR A 116 -1.58 -10.33 -6.83
CA THR A 116 -1.46 -11.75 -7.20
C THR A 116 -0.15 -12.07 -7.90
N SER A 117 0.48 -11.04 -8.48
CA SER A 117 1.81 -11.09 -9.06
C SER A 117 2.37 -9.68 -9.19
N VAL A 118 3.70 -9.55 -9.21
CA VAL A 118 4.38 -8.27 -9.50
C VAL A 118 3.92 -7.68 -10.84
N PRO A 119 3.96 -8.40 -11.99
CA PRO A 119 3.65 -7.78 -13.28
C PRO A 119 2.23 -7.25 -13.38
N SER A 120 1.23 -8.00 -12.87
CA SER A 120 -0.17 -7.54 -12.90
C SER A 120 -0.37 -6.30 -12.03
N THR A 121 0.23 -6.30 -10.84
CA THR A 121 0.14 -5.18 -9.89
C THR A 121 0.75 -3.91 -10.50
N LEU A 122 1.94 -4.01 -11.09
CA LEU A 122 2.60 -2.85 -11.70
C LEU A 122 1.79 -2.29 -12.87
N ALA A 123 1.22 -3.15 -13.72
CA ALA A 123 0.38 -2.71 -14.85
C ALA A 123 -0.89 -1.97 -14.39
N GLU A 124 -1.55 -2.48 -13.34
CA GLU A 124 -2.72 -1.81 -12.75
C GLU A 124 -2.34 -0.47 -12.10
N LEU A 125 -1.25 -0.43 -11.34
CA LEU A 125 -0.75 0.80 -10.74
C LEU A 125 -0.36 1.83 -11.79
N SER A 126 0.27 1.44 -12.89
CA SER A 126 0.62 2.35 -13.99
C SER A 126 -0.63 3.01 -14.57
N THR A 127 -1.69 2.23 -14.77
CA THR A 127 -2.97 2.71 -15.29
C THR A 127 -3.65 3.69 -14.31
N LEU A 128 -3.69 3.36 -13.02
CA LEU A 128 -4.41 4.13 -12.00
C LEU A 128 -3.67 5.41 -11.59
N LEU A 129 -2.33 5.37 -11.57
CA LEU A 129 -1.49 6.47 -11.10
C LEU A 129 -0.93 7.33 -12.24
N GLY A 130 -0.94 6.84 -13.48
CA GLY A 130 -0.36 7.55 -14.62
C GLY A 130 1.17 7.66 -14.54
N VAL A 131 1.82 6.67 -13.93
CA VAL A 131 3.27 6.57 -13.74
C VAL A 131 3.74 5.28 -14.39
N ASP A 132 4.89 5.30 -15.07
CA ASP A 132 5.47 4.08 -15.62
C ASP A 132 6.28 3.36 -14.53
N PHE A 133 5.86 2.14 -14.20
CA PHE A 133 6.51 1.25 -13.23
C PHE A 133 7.15 0.01 -13.89
N ALA A 134 7.11 -0.10 -15.22
CA ALA A 134 7.66 -1.22 -15.98
C ALA A 134 9.18 -1.11 -16.20
#